data_AF-A0A4Q9KSV5-F1
#
_entry.id   AF-A0A4Q9KSV5-F1
#
_cell.length_a   1.000
_cell.length_b   1.000
_cell.length_c   1.000
_cell.angle_alpha   90.00
_cell.angle_beta   90.00
_cell.angle_gamma   90.00
#
_symmetry.space_group_name_H-M   'P 1'
#
loop_
_entity.id
_entity.type
_entity.pdbx_description
1 polymer ?
#
loop_
_entity_poly.entity_id
_entity_poly.type
_entity_poly.pdbx_seq_one_letter_code
_entity_poly.pdbx_strand_id
1 'polypeptide(L)'
;MAIFFYQEPAQRNSYKKKTIYVQKDNAKPHFSDNDADIVALGSSDDWNIKFKAQLANSPDLNVLDLGFFNSIQSLQHEASPHTIDEFINCVPEDAFHQLEANTLDNVFTTFQACI
;
A
#
# COMPACT_ATOMS: atom_id res chain seq x y z
N MET A 1 -0.77 -1.01 8.70
CA MET A 1 -0.60 -1.97 7.59
C MET A 1 -1.63 -1.62 6.53
N ALA A 2 -1.25 -0.82 5.55
CA ALA A 2 -2.07 -0.58 4.36
C ALA A 2 -1.43 -1.39 3.23
N ILE A 3 -2.27 -2.10 2.48
CA ILE A 3 -1.86 -3.11 1.51
C ILE A 3 -2.14 -2.49 0.15
N PHE A 4 -1.10 -2.18 -0.62
CA PHE A 4 -1.30 -1.84 -2.03
C PHE A 4 -1.39 -3.10 -2.86
N PHE A 5 -2.42 -3.14 -3.69
CA PHE A 5 -2.71 -4.23 -4.61
C PHE A 5 -2.42 -3.76 -6.03
N TYR A 6 -1.52 -4.42 -6.74
CA TYR A 6 -1.42 -4.26 -8.18
C TYR A 6 -1.59 -5.59 -8.91
N GLN A 7 -2.26 -5.53 -10.05
CA GLN A 7 -2.53 -6.66 -10.94
C GLN A 7 -1.74 -6.47 -12.23
N GLU A 8 -0.96 -7.46 -12.65
CA GLU A 8 -0.33 -7.41 -13.99
C GLU A 8 -1.40 -7.36 -15.10
N PRO A 9 -1.14 -6.64 -16.22
CA PRO A 9 -2.06 -6.59 -17.34
C PRO A 9 -2.35 -8.00 -17.88
N ALA A 10 -3.63 -8.24 -18.18
CA ALA A 10 -4.09 -9.57 -18.55
C ALA A 10 -3.40 -10.09 -19.82
N GLN A 11 -2.66 -11.19 -19.70
CA GLN A 11 -2.25 -12.00 -20.84
C GLN A 11 -3.50 -12.74 -21.37
N ARG A 12 -3.86 -12.47 -22.62
CA ARG A 12 -5.04 -13.00 -23.31
C ARG A 12 -4.98 -14.54 -23.37
N ASN A 13 -5.84 -15.20 -22.57
CA ASN A 13 -6.27 -16.61 -22.55
C ASN A 13 -5.93 -17.40 -21.27
N SER A 14 -6.95 -18.12 -20.77
CA SER A 14 -7.03 -19.02 -19.60
C SER A 14 -7.58 -18.36 -18.31
N TYR A 15 -8.51 -19.05 -17.65
CA TYR A 15 -9.12 -18.74 -16.35
C TYR A 15 -8.10 -18.81 -15.19
N LYS A 16 -6.93 -18.16 -15.35
CA LYS A 16 -5.92 -18.08 -14.31
C LYS A 16 -6.42 -17.12 -13.24
N LYS A 17 -6.43 -17.59 -11.99
CA LYS A 17 -6.65 -16.79 -10.79
C LYS A 17 -5.75 -15.54 -10.86
N LYS A 18 -6.36 -14.36 -10.79
CA LYS A 18 -5.63 -13.08 -10.78
C LYS A 18 -4.66 -13.09 -9.60
N THR A 19 -3.38 -12.88 -9.89
CA THR A 19 -2.36 -12.74 -8.85
C THR A 19 -2.49 -11.36 -8.22
N ILE A 20 -2.48 -11.31 -6.90
CA ILE A 20 -2.48 -10.08 -6.12
C ILE A 20 -1.08 -9.90 -5.55
N TYR A 21 -0.41 -8.81 -5.88
CA TYR A 21 0.88 -8.48 -5.27
C TYR A 21 0.69 -7.52 -4.10
N VAL A 22 1.29 -7.85 -2.97
CA VAL A 22 1.38 -7.00 -1.77
C VAL A 22 2.81 -6.52 -1.64
N GLN A 23 3.01 -5.22 -1.84
CA GLN A 23 4.29 -4.57 -1.60
C GLN A 23 4.43 -4.23 -0.11
N LYS A 24 5.64 -4.42 0.43
CA LYS A 24 6.04 -3.98 1.77
C LYS A 24 7.49 -3.51 1.75
N ASP A 25 7.87 -2.66 2.69
CA ASP A 25 9.27 -2.36 2.95
C ASP A 25 9.98 -3.56 3.63
N ASN A 26 11.31 -3.48 3.76
CA ASN A 26 12.13 -4.52 4.39
C ASN A 26 12.48 -4.21 5.86
N ALA A 27 11.68 -3.36 6.53
CA ALA A 27 11.91 -3.02 7.94
C ALA A 27 11.57 -4.21 8.86
N LYS A 28 12.34 -4.39 9.93
CA LYS A 28 11.94 -5.34 11.00
C LYS A 28 10.78 -4.69 11.78
N PRO A 29 9.69 -5.42 12.11
CA PRO A 29 9.60 -6.88 12.21
C PRO A 29 8.92 -7.59 11.03
N HIS A 30 8.91 -7.01 9.82
CA HIS A 30 8.23 -7.65 8.68
C HIS A 30 8.80 -9.06 8.40
N PHE A 31 7.88 -10.01 8.13
CA PHE A 31 8.21 -11.38 7.77
C PHE A 31 8.95 -11.44 6.43
N SER A 32 9.64 -12.53 6.12
CA SER A 32 10.29 -12.68 4.81
C SER A 32 9.27 -12.93 3.70
N ASP A 33 9.53 -12.55 2.44
CA ASP A 33 8.60 -12.83 1.33
C ASP A 33 8.27 -14.32 1.13
N ASN A 34 9.17 -15.19 1.59
CA ASN A 34 9.04 -16.64 1.51
C ASN A 34 8.70 -17.27 2.86
N ASP A 35 8.14 -16.49 3.79
CA ASP A 35 7.63 -17.04 5.05
C ASP A 35 6.54 -18.07 4.75
N ALA A 36 6.81 -19.32 5.11
CA ALA A 36 6.00 -20.47 4.69
C ALA A 36 4.55 -20.36 5.18
N ASP A 37 4.34 -19.84 6.40
CA ASP A 37 3.02 -19.69 6.99
C ASP A 37 2.23 -18.60 6.27
N ILE A 38 2.91 -17.50 5.92
CA ILE A 38 2.28 -16.38 5.21
C ILE A 38 1.98 -16.72 3.74
N VAL A 39 2.88 -17.45 3.07
CA VAL A 39 2.66 -17.93 1.70
C VAL A 39 1.49 -18.92 1.66
N ALA A 40 1.40 -19.82 2.64
CA ALA A 40 0.30 -20.75 2.77
C ALA A 40 -1.04 -20.01 2.98
N LEU A 41 -1.05 -19.01 3.87
CA LEU A 41 -2.23 -18.17 4.11
C LEU A 41 -2.64 -17.37 2.86
N GLY A 42 -1.68 -16.78 2.15
CA GLY A 42 -1.93 -16.03 0.90
C GLY A 42 -2.42 -16.89 -0.27
N SER A 43 -2.34 -18.22 -0.11
CA SER A 43 -2.79 -19.22 -1.07
C SER A 43 -4.03 -19.98 -0.61
N SER A 44 -4.60 -19.65 0.56
CA SER A 44 -5.85 -20.27 1.05
C SER A 44 -7.06 -19.75 0.27
N ASP A 45 -8.17 -20.50 0.33
CA ASP A 45 -9.50 -20.02 -0.09
C ASP A 45 -9.56 -19.35 -1.48
N ASP A 46 -8.87 -19.96 -2.44
CA ASP A 46 -8.76 -19.53 -3.83
C ASP A 46 -7.98 -18.23 -4.10
N TRP A 47 -7.33 -17.64 -3.10
CA TRP A 47 -6.46 -16.49 -3.26
C TRP A 47 -5.11 -16.89 -3.90
N ASN A 48 -4.52 -15.95 -4.64
CA ASN A 48 -3.17 -16.06 -5.19
C ASN A 48 -2.41 -14.77 -4.84
N ILE A 49 -2.14 -14.59 -3.55
CA ILE A 49 -1.46 -13.41 -3.00
C ILE A 49 0.04 -13.69 -2.93
N LYS A 50 0.83 -12.75 -3.44
CA LYS A 50 2.29 -12.79 -3.40
C LYS A 50 2.84 -11.54 -2.75
N PHE A 51 3.79 -11.70 -1.85
CA PHE A 51 4.47 -10.58 -1.20
C PHE A 51 5.71 -10.20 -1.99
N LYS A 52 5.98 -8.90 -2.07
CA LYS A 52 7.23 -8.35 -2.60
C LYS A 52 7.80 -7.35 -1.61
N ALA A 53 8.99 -7.65 -1.12
CA ALA A 53 9.82 -6.71 -0.40
C ALA A 53 10.40 -5.69 -1.38
N GLN A 54 10.35 -4.44 -0.98
CA GLN A 54 11.00 -3.34 -1.64
C GLN A 54 12.52 -3.40 -1.43
N LEU A 55 13.27 -2.83 -2.38
CA LEU A 55 14.72 -2.73 -2.26
C LEU A 55 15.11 -1.88 -1.04
N ALA A 56 16.23 -2.23 -0.40
CA ALA A 56 16.73 -1.49 0.75
C ALA A 56 17.07 -0.04 0.36
N ASN A 57 16.72 0.91 1.24
CA ASN A 57 16.97 2.35 1.08
C ASN A 57 16.33 2.99 -0.16
N SER A 58 15.18 2.48 -0.62
CA SER A 58 14.47 3.05 -1.76
C SER A 58 13.10 3.62 -1.37
N PRO A 59 12.97 4.53 -0.39
CA PRO A 59 11.67 4.99 0.10
C PRO A 59 10.77 5.61 -0.99
N ASP A 60 11.39 6.11 -2.07
CA ASP A 60 10.75 6.57 -3.30
C ASP A 60 10.01 5.46 -4.07
N LEU A 61 10.24 4.19 -3.75
CA LEU A 61 9.56 3.05 -4.37
C LEU A 61 8.36 2.54 -3.57
N ASN A 62 7.99 3.20 -2.46
CA ASN A 62 6.82 2.83 -1.67
C ASN A 62 5.68 3.82 -1.94
N VAL A 63 4.64 3.34 -2.61
CA VAL A 63 3.45 4.16 -2.91
C VAL A 63 2.73 4.66 -1.64
N LEU A 64 2.87 3.96 -0.50
CA LEU A 64 2.37 4.46 0.80
C LEU A 64 3.15 5.68 1.26
N ASP A 65 4.47 5.63 1.19
CA ASP A 65 5.33 6.72 1.64
C ASP A 65 5.14 7.94 0.73
N LEU A 66 5.09 7.73 -0.60
CA LEU A 66 4.95 8.81 -1.57
C LEU A 66 3.56 9.46 -1.58
N GLY A 67 2.50 8.67 -1.47
CA GLY A 67 1.13 9.16 -1.55
C GLY A 67 0.50 9.29 -0.18
N PHE A 68 0.09 8.15 0.35
CA PHE A 68 -0.83 8.07 1.48
C PHE A 68 -0.29 8.77 2.74
N PHE A 69 0.93 8.45 3.16
CA PHE A 69 1.53 9.03 4.36
C PHE A 69 1.92 10.50 4.16
N ASN A 70 2.38 10.88 2.97
CA ASN A 70 2.63 12.28 2.64
C ASN A 70 1.34 13.11 2.73
N SER A 71 0.21 12.59 2.23
CA SER A 71 -1.08 13.28 2.35
C SER A 71 -1.54 13.41 3.79
N ILE A 72 -1.39 12.36 4.60
CA ILE A 72 -1.69 12.41 6.04
C ILE A 72 -0.81 13.46 6.75
N GLN A 73 0.49 13.50 6.46
CA GLN A 73 1.40 14.48 7.04
C GLN A 73 1.02 15.92 6.64
N SER A 74 0.61 16.14 5.39
CA SER A 74 0.11 17.43 4.93
C SER A 74 -1.13 17.86 5.70
N LEU A 75 -2.11 16.96 5.89
CA LEU A 75 -3.34 17.24 6.64
C LEU A 75 -3.06 17.52 8.12
N GLN A 76 -2.18 16.73 8.74
CA GLN A 76 -1.72 16.98 10.10
C GLN A 76 -1.09 18.38 10.21
N HIS A 77 -0.23 18.76 9.26
CA HIS A 77 0.45 20.05 9.29
C HIS A 77 -0.53 21.22 9.12
N GLU A 78 -1.54 21.07 8.27
CA GLU A 78 -2.59 22.06 8.07
C GLU A 78 -3.48 22.21 9.31
N ALA A 79 -3.92 21.10 9.89
CA ALA A 79 -4.81 21.10 11.05
C ALA A 79 -4.10 21.48 12.36
N SER A 80 -2.78 21.25 12.44
CA SER A 80 -1.95 21.55 13.61
C SER A 80 -2.57 21.06 14.93
N PRO A 81 -2.81 19.74 15.09
CA PRO A 81 -3.40 19.20 16.31
C PRO A 81 -2.42 19.31 17.49
N HIS A 82 -2.94 19.69 18.66
CA HIS A 82 -2.19 19.88 19.90
C HIS A 82 -2.39 18.73 20.89
N THR A 83 -3.35 17.85 20.63
CA THR A 83 -3.62 16.64 21.42
C THR A 83 -3.66 15.39 20.54
N ILE A 84 -3.51 14.22 21.17
CA ILE A 84 -3.65 12.93 20.48
C ILE A 84 -5.07 12.77 19.94
N ASP A 85 -6.09 13.22 20.69
CA ASP A 85 -7.48 13.13 20.26
C ASP A 85 -7.76 14.02 19.05
N GLU A 86 -7.21 15.24 19.02
CA GLU A 86 -7.29 16.12 17.84
C GLU A 86 -6.59 15.51 16.63
N PHE A 87 -5.44 14.86 16.84
CA PHE A 87 -4.72 14.15 15.78
C PHE A 87 -5.53 12.96 15.24
N ILE A 88 -6.12 12.15 16.14
CA ILE A 88 -6.96 10.99 15.77
C ILE A 88 -8.29 11.42 15.17
N ASN A 89 -8.80 12.63 15.42
CA ASN A 89 -10.00 13.12 14.74
C ASN A 89 -9.66 13.71 13.36
N CYS A 90 -8.52 14.38 13.23
CA CYS A 90 -8.09 14.98 11.97
C CYS A 90 -7.59 13.94 10.95
N VAL A 91 -6.81 12.94 11.37
CA VAL A 91 -6.07 12.09 10.44
C VAL A 91 -6.90 10.94 9.83
N PRO A 92 -7.64 10.12 10.59
CA PRO A 92 -8.38 8.97 10.07
C PRO A 92 -9.74 9.34 9.44
N GLU A 93 -10.45 10.37 9.91
CA GLU A 93 -11.76 10.72 9.34
C GLU A 93 -11.58 11.58 8.08
N ASP A 94 -10.79 12.65 8.16
CA ASP A 94 -10.65 13.55 7.02
C ASP A 94 -9.72 12.99 5.94
N ALA A 95 -8.62 12.32 6.28
CA ALA A 95 -7.73 11.77 5.25
C ALA A 95 -8.38 10.62 4.49
N PHE A 96 -9.14 9.73 5.13
CA PHE A 96 -9.80 8.63 4.40
C PHE A 96 -10.95 9.11 3.53
N HIS A 97 -11.65 10.19 3.93
CA HIS A 97 -12.66 10.83 3.07
C HIS A 97 -12.05 11.65 1.93
N GLN A 98 -10.91 12.33 2.17
CA GLN A 98 -10.23 13.14 1.15
C GLN A 98 -9.38 12.30 0.18
N LEU A 99 -8.86 11.16 0.63
CA LEU A 99 -8.13 10.18 -0.17
C LEU A 99 -9.10 9.20 -0.84
N GLU A 100 -10.04 9.74 -1.62
CA GLU A 100 -10.94 8.96 -2.47
C GLU A 100 -10.11 8.02 -3.36
N ALA A 101 -10.70 6.88 -3.74
CA ALA A 101 -10.05 5.87 -4.58
C ALA A 101 -9.37 6.46 -5.84
N ASN A 102 -9.95 7.51 -6.44
CA ASN A 102 -9.41 8.21 -7.59
C ASN A 102 -8.05 8.88 -7.30
N THR A 103 -7.89 9.47 -6.11
CA THR A 103 -6.63 10.11 -5.68
C THR A 103 -5.53 9.07 -5.51
N LEU A 104 -5.85 7.93 -4.88
CA LEU A 104 -4.91 6.83 -4.72
C LEU A 104 -4.52 6.20 -6.06
N ASP A 105 -5.47 6.07 -6.99
CA ASP A 105 -5.22 5.53 -8.33
C ASP A 105 -4.33 6.47 -9.16
N ASN A 106 -4.51 7.79 -9.03
CA ASN A 106 -3.64 8.79 -9.67
C ASN A 106 -2.20 8.75 -9.13
N VAL A 107 -2.03 8.67 -7.81
CA VAL A 107 -0.71 8.51 -7.19
C VAL A 107 -0.05 7.23 -7.70
N PHE A 108 -0.81 6.12 -7.70
CA PHE A 108 -0.31 4.83 -8.15
C PHE A 108 0.08 4.86 -9.64
N THR A 109 -0.74 5.45 -10.50
CA THR A 109 -0.46 5.58 -11.95
C THR A 109 0.75 6.47 -12.21
N THR A 110 0.86 7.59 -11.49
CA THR A 110 2.04 8.47 -11.57
C THR A 110 3.30 7.75 -11.13
N PHE A 111 3.22 6.99 -10.03
CA PHE A 111 4.32 6.15 -9.57
C PHE A 111 4.76 5.14 -10.63
N GLN A 112 3.81 4.42 -11.24
CA GLN A 112 4.08 3.47 -12.34
C GLN A 112 4.71 4.14 -13.59
N ALA A 113 4.48 5.43 -13.82
CA ALA A 113 5.08 6.15 -14.95
C ALA A 113 6.53 6.60 -14.70
N CYS A 114 6.96 6.65 -13.43
CA CYS A 114 8.29 7.10 -13.03
C CYS A 114 9.30 5.96 -12.79
N ILE A 115 8.82 4.71 -12.75
CA ILE A 115 9.62 3.47 -12.60
C ILE A 115 9.71 2.71 -13.92
#